data_AF-A0AA96JUP5-F1
#
_entry.id   AF-A0AA96JUP5-F1
#
_cell.length_a   1.000
_cell.length_b   1.000
_cell.length_c   1.000
_cell.angle_alpha   90.00
_cell.angle_beta   90.00
_cell.angle_gamma   90.00
#
_symmetry.space_group_name_H-M   'P 1'
#
loop_
_entity.id
_entity.type
_entity.pdbx_description
1 polymer ?
#
loop_
_entity_poly.entity_id
_entity_poly.type
_entity_poly.pdbx_seq_one_letter_code
_entity_poly.pdbx_strand_id
1 'polypeptide(L)'
;MTLLPGAERAHPADLYGCPSGAVCIYARDQPAGSSTLTDTYWSSGAHNLSDHYGWHWVVNNRRGGAGATLCHRFDGGDCTGATVPTGSWVAADLGPIHSIRLDP
;
A
#
# COMPACT_ATOMS: atom_id res chain seq x y z
N MET A 1 -19.23 -9.94 31.85
CA MET A 1 -19.41 -9.89 30.38
C MET A 1 -18.02 -9.82 29.77
N THR A 2 -17.41 -10.98 29.48
CA THR A 2 -16.04 -11.05 28.96
C THR A 2 -16.10 -10.89 27.45
N LEU A 3 -15.61 -9.77 26.93
CA LEU A 3 -15.45 -9.56 25.49
C LEU A 3 -14.40 -10.57 24.98
N LEU A 4 -14.83 -11.44 24.07
CA LEU A 4 -13.93 -12.28 23.29
C LEU A 4 -13.02 -11.35 22.47
N PRO A 5 -11.69 -11.54 22.48
CA PRO A 5 -10.86 -10.88 21.49
C PRO A 5 -11.33 -11.42 20.13
N GLY A 6 -11.85 -10.53 19.28
CA GLY A 6 -12.14 -10.87 17.90
C GLY A 6 -10.89 -11.50 17.30
N ALA A 7 -11.05 -12.61 16.57
CA ALA A 7 -9.95 -13.28 15.91
C ALA A 7 -9.32 -12.33 14.88
N GLU A 8 -8.35 -11.54 15.31
CA GLU A 8 -7.48 -10.79 14.42
C GLU A 8 -6.65 -11.84 13.70
N ARG A 9 -7.13 -12.22 12.51
CA ARG A 9 -6.44 -13.14 11.59
C ARG A 9 -4.98 -12.70 11.56
N ALA A 10 -4.06 -13.59 11.93
CA ALA A 10 -2.65 -13.27 12.02
C ALA A 10 -2.20 -12.61 10.71
N HIS A 11 -1.99 -11.29 10.74
CA HIS A 11 -1.41 -10.59 9.61
C HIS A 11 0.06 -11.03 9.55
N PRO A 12 0.58 -11.38 8.36
CA PRO A 12 1.99 -11.71 8.24
C PRO A 12 2.81 -10.55 8.82
N ALA A 13 3.78 -10.87 9.68
CA ALA A 13 4.64 -9.88 10.33
C ALA A 13 5.27 -8.95 9.28
N ASP A 14 5.69 -9.55 8.16
CA ASP A 14 6.18 -8.88 6.96
C ASP A 14 5.63 -9.57 5.71
N LEU A 15 5.06 -8.80 4.76
CA LEU A 15 4.60 -9.29 3.46
C LEU A 15 5.59 -8.81 2.40
N TYR A 16 6.38 -9.72 1.83
CA TYR A 16 7.49 -9.37 0.92
C TYR A 16 8.49 -8.36 1.53
N GLY A 17 8.67 -8.37 2.85
CA GLY A 17 9.47 -7.37 3.56
C GLY A 17 8.76 -6.05 3.85
N CYS A 18 7.49 -5.89 3.44
CA CYS A 18 6.65 -4.77 3.86
C CYS A 18 6.12 -5.01 5.28
N PRO A 19 6.44 -4.15 6.26
CA PRO A 19 6.08 -4.38 7.65
C PRO A 19 4.56 -4.36 7.85
N SER A 20 4.09 -5.14 8.83
CA SER A 20 2.67 -5.18 9.21
C SER A 20 2.17 -3.80 9.62
N GLY A 21 1.01 -3.41 9.10
CA GLY A 21 0.43 -2.09 9.31
C GLY A 21 0.88 -1.02 8.31
N ALA A 22 1.59 -1.40 7.23
CA ALA A 22 2.09 -0.46 6.24
C ALA A 22 1.62 -0.76 4.81
N VAL A 23 1.70 0.25 3.97
CA VAL A 23 1.68 0.14 2.51
C VAL A 23 3.06 0.51 1.98
N CYS A 24 3.58 -0.30 1.08
CA CYS A 24 4.96 -0.21 0.62
C CYS A 24 5.05 -0.08 -0.89
N ILE A 25 5.99 0.73 -1.36
CA ILE A 25 6.36 0.83 -2.77
C ILE A 25 7.79 0.32 -2.94
N TYR A 26 8.01 -0.52 -3.94
CA TYR A 26 9.31 -1.11 -4.25
C TYR A 26 9.98 -0.37 -5.41
N ALA A 27 11.30 -0.55 -5.53
CA ALA A 27 12.08 -0.01 -6.63
C ALA A 27 11.49 -0.37 -8.01
N ARG A 28 11.67 0.56 -8.96
CA ARG A 28 11.16 0.45 -10.33
C ARG A 28 11.64 -0.83 -11.02
N ASP A 29 10.75 -1.47 -11.78
CA ASP A 29 11.02 -2.65 -12.62
C ASP A 29 11.61 -3.85 -11.85
N GLN A 30 11.35 -3.93 -10.54
CA GLN A 30 11.85 -5.01 -9.69
C GLN A 30 10.70 -5.71 -8.94
N PRO A 31 10.76 -7.03 -8.71
CA PRO A 31 9.71 -7.75 -8.00
C PRO A 31 9.69 -7.42 -6.50
N ALA A 32 8.51 -7.50 -5.88
CA ALA A 32 8.36 -7.33 -4.44
C ALA A 32 9.15 -8.41 -3.66
N GLY A 33 9.83 -8.00 -2.58
CA GLY A 33 10.53 -8.92 -1.66
C GLY A 33 11.94 -9.34 -2.05
N SER A 34 12.39 -9.07 -3.27
CA SER A 34 13.82 -9.16 -3.64
C SER A 34 14.46 -7.79 -3.91
N SER A 35 13.68 -6.71 -3.74
CA SER A 35 14.07 -5.36 -4.10
C SER A 35 13.91 -4.39 -2.93
N THR A 36 14.63 -3.28 -3.03
CA THR A 36 14.63 -2.23 -2.00
C THR A 36 13.28 -1.51 -1.97
N LEU A 37 12.75 -1.32 -0.77
CA LEU A 37 11.62 -0.43 -0.51
C LEU A 37 12.05 1.01 -0.81
N THR A 38 11.31 1.71 -1.66
CA THR A 38 11.51 3.15 -1.87
C THR A 38 10.73 3.93 -0.83
N ASP A 39 9.49 3.50 -0.55
CA ASP A 39 8.56 4.22 0.30
C ASP A 39 7.75 3.28 1.17
N THR A 40 7.40 3.76 2.34
CA THR A 40 6.56 3.03 3.28
C THR A 40 5.64 4.01 4.02
N TYR A 41 4.35 3.69 4.03
CA TYR A 41 3.30 4.55 4.58
C TYR A 41 2.48 3.78 5.63
N TRP A 42 2.33 4.37 6.82
CA TRP A 42 1.59 3.75 7.93
C TRP A 42 0.28 4.46 8.24
N SER A 43 0.22 5.78 8.04
CA SER A 43 -0.94 6.60 8.40
C SER A 43 -2.00 6.58 7.31
N SER A 44 -3.28 6.56 7.70
CA SER A 44 -4.38 6.78 6.75
C SER A 44 -4.34 8.19 6.16
N GLY A 45 -4.94 8.35 4.98
CA GLY A 45 -4.93 9.60 4.22
C GLY A 45 -4.13 9.51 2.93
N ALA A 46 -4.04 10.63 2.22
CA ALA A 46 -3.28 10.73 0.98
C ALA A 46 -1.80 11.01 1.25
N HIS A 47 -0.93 10.32 0.52
CA HIS A 47 0.51 10.49 0.52
C HIS A 47 0.96 10.81 -0.90
N ASN A 48 1.55 11.99 -1.09
CA ASN A 48 2.02 12.43 -2.39
C ASN A 48 3.26 11.65 -2.80
N LEU A 49 3.26 11.17 -4.04
CA LEU A 49 4.38 10.47 -4.64
C LEU A 49 5.23 11.48 -5.39
N SER A 50 6.55 11.36 -5.30
CA SER A 50 7.51 12.16 -6.05
C SER A 50 8.57 11.22 -6.62
N ASP A 51 9.02 11.48 -7.85
CA ASP A 51 10.09 10.71 -8.50
C ASP A 51 9.80 9.21 -8.74
N HIS A 52 8.52 8.81 -8.76
CA HIS A 52 8.10 7.48 -9.19
C HIS A 52 7.70 7.48 -10.67
N TYR A 53 8.30 6.59 -11.45
CA TYR A 53 8.04 6.46 -12.88
C TYR A 53 8.13 5.01 -13.30
N GLY A 54 7.31 4.57 -14.25
CA GLY A 54 7.33 3.19 -14.72
C GLY A 54 6.71 2.23 -13.72
N TRP A 55 6.97 0.94 -13.89
CA TRP A 55 6.29 -0.09 -13.11
C TRP A 55 6.90 -0.26 -11.73
N HIS A 56 6.05 -0.22 -10.72
CA HIS A 56 6.39 -0.51 -9.33
C HIS A 56 5.45 -1.55 -8.76
N TRP A 57 5.94 -2.27 -7.75
CA TRP A 57 5.08 -3.08 -6.89
C TRP A 57 4.60 -2.25 -5.72
N VAL A 58 3.29 -2.29 -5.48
CA VAL A 58 2.63 -1.66 -4.34
C VAL A 58 2.02 -2.78 -3.50
N VAL A 59 2.50 -2.92 -2.26
CA VAL A 59 2.08 -3.97 -1.33
C VAL A 59 1.31 -3.34 -0.19
N ASN A 60 0.08 -3.80 0.05
CA ASN A 60 -0.72 -3.39 1.19
C ASN A 60 -0.65 -4.47 2.28
N ASN A 61 0.19 -4.27 3.30
CA ASN A 61 0.24 -5.12 4.49
C ASN A 61 -0.44 -4.48 5.71
N ARG A 62 -1.48 -3.66 5.47
CA ARG A 62 -2.27 -3.03 6.54
C ARG A 62 -3.09 -4.08 7.31
N ARG A 63 -3.71 -3.66 8.41
CA ARG A 63 -4.59 -4.50 9.24
C ARG A 63 -6.02 -4.02 9.16
N GLY A 64 -6.98 -4.88 9.51
CA GLY A 64 -8.36 -4.48 9.77
C GLY A 64 -9.24 -4.23 8.53
N GLY A 65 -8.81 -4.64 7.34
CA GLY A 65 -9.57 -4.42 6.09
C GLY A 65 -9.21 -3.13 5.35
N ALA A 66 -8.24 -2.37 5.86
CA ALA A 66 -7.74 -1.15 5.24
C ALA A 66 -7.26 -1.35 3.80
N GLY A 67 -7.61 -0.40 2.95
CA GLY A 67 -7.31 -0.40 1.52
C GLY A 67 -6.23 0.60 1.15
N ALA A 68 -5.58 0.38 0.00
CA ALA A 68 -4.72 1.38 -0.62
C ALA A 68 -5.20 1.64 -2.04
N THR A 69 -5.38 2.90 -2.42
CA THR A 69 -5.86 3.29 -3.75
C THR A 69 -4.86 4.25 -4.40
N LEU A 70 -4.52 4.01 -5.65
CA LEU A 70 -3.62 4.89 -6.42
C LEU A 70 -4.43 6.06 -7.00
N CYS A 71 -3.83 7.25 -7.05
CA CYS A 71 -4.52 8.46 -7.47
C CYS A 71 -3.72 9.30 -8.46
N HIS A 72 -4.40 9.77 -9.51
CA HIS A 72 -3.81 10.53 -10.61
C HIS A 72 -3.48 11.97 -10.24
N ARG A 73 -4.00 12.49 -9.13
CA ARG A 73 -3.66 13.82 -8.62
C ARG A 73 -3.00 13.71 -7.26
N PHE A 74 -2.32 14.79 -6.89
CA PHE A 74 -1.86 14.99 -5.52
C PHE A 74 -3.04 15.04 -4.54
N ASP A 75 -2.74 14.83 -3.27
CA ASP A 75 -3.64 14.90 -2.12
C ASP A 75 -4.85 13.95 -2.22
N GLY A 76 -4.69 12.82 -2.93
CA GLY A 76 -5.71 11.77 -3.05
C GLY A 76 -6.86 12.14 -3.98
N GLY A 77 -6.62 13.03 -4.95
CA GLY A 77 -7.59 13.38 -5.98
C GLY A 77 -7.55 12.43 -7.18
N ASP A 78 -8.71 12.21 -7.81
CA ASP A 78 -8.85 11.42 -9.04
C ASP A 78 -8.24 10.01 -8.93
N CYS A 79 -8.75 9.25 -7.96
CA CYS A 79 -8.28 7.89 -7.67
C CYS A 79 -8.81 6.88 -8.69
N THR A 80 -7.99 5.87 -9.00
CA THR A 80 -8.29 4.84 -10.01
C THR A 80 -9.55 4.02 -9.69
N GLY A 81 -10.05 4.10 -8.46
CA GLY A 81 -11.16 3.29 -7.94
C GLY A 81 -10.79 1.82 -7.68
N ALA A 82 -9.59 1.40 -8.10
CA ALA A 82 -9.06 0.07 -7.82
C ALA A 82 -8.31 0.08 -6.49
N THR A 83 -8.96 -0.44 -5.45
CA THR A 83 -8.36 -0.57 -4.12
C THR A 83 -7.56 -1.87 -4.02
N VAL A 84 -6.31 -1.77 -3.60
CA VAL A 84 -5.47 -2.89 -3.21
C VAL A 84 -5.91 -3.33 -1.80
N PRO A 85 -6.51 -4.52 -1.64
CA PRO A 85 -7.02 -4.95 -0.35
C PRO A 85 -5.88 -5.30 0.62
N THR A 86 -6.21 -5.36 1.90
CA THR A 86 -5.29 -5.82 2.95
C THR A 86 -4.68 -7.19 2.60
N GLY A 87 -3.36 -7.31 2.79
CA GLY A 87 -2.59 -8.54 2.54
C GLY A 87 -2.37 -8.85 1.06
N SER A 88 -2.62 -7.88 0.18
CA SER A 88 -2.50 -8.04 -1.27
C SER A 88 -1.52 -7.02 -1.86
N TRP A 89 -1.26 -7.18 -3.15
CA TRP A 89 -0.32 -6.36 -3.89
C TRP A 89 -0.82 -6.10 -5.30
N VAL A 90 -0.26 -5.09 -5.94
CA VAL A 90 -0.48 -4.80 -7.35
C VAL A 90 0.83 -4.33 -7.98
N ALA A 91 1.06 -4.72 -9.23
CA ALA A 91 2.03 -4.03 -10.07
C ALA A 91 1.29 -2.89 -10.78
N ALA A 92 1.81 -1.68 -10.73
CA ALA A 92 1.22 -0.52 -11.38
C ALA A 92 2.30 0.38 -11.98
N ASP A 93 2.00 0.99 -13.13
CA ASP A 93 2.78 2.11 -13.63
C ASP A 93 2.48 3.34 -12.75
N LEU A 94 3.49 3.83 -12.02
CA LEU A 94 3.36 4.99 -11.15
C LEU A 94 3.71 6.30 -11.87
N GLY A 95 4.15 6.26 -13.13
CA GLY A 95 4.38 7.46 -13.94
C GLY A 95 3.18 8.44 -13.99
N PRO A 96 1.93 7.98 -14.15
CA PRO A 96 0.74 8.83 -14.12
C PRO A 96 0.09 8.95 -12.73
N ILE A 97 0.72 8.44 -11.67
CA ILE A 97 0.20 8.44 -10.30
C ILE A 97 0.95 9.49 -9.48
N HIS A 98 0.21 10.36 -8.81
CA HIS A 98 0.77 11.47 -8.04
C HIS A 98 0.51 11.35 -6.54
N SER A 99 -0.39 10.46 -6.12
CA SER A 99 -0.55 10.11 -4.71
C SER A 99 -1.07 8.69 -4.51
N ILE A 100 -0.85 8.16 -3.31
CA ILE A 100 -1.48 6.94 -2.81
C ILE A 100 -2.34 7.29 -1.60
N ARG A 101 -3.59 6.83 -1.62
CA ARG A 101 -4.54 7.04 -0.53
C ARG A 101 -4.71 5.76 0.27
N LEU A 102 -4.44 5.86 1.56
CA LEU A 102 -4.62 4.78 2.53
C LEU A 102 -5.98 4.98 3.21
N ASP A 103 -6.95 4.16 2.82
CA ASP A 103 -8.30 4.17 3.39
C ASP A 103 -8.34 3.28 4.65
N PRO A 104 -9.05 3.72 5.71
CA PRO A 104 -9.13 3.00 6.98
C PRO A 104 -9.85 1.65 6.87
#